data_AF-A0A351LBG8-F1
#
_entry.id   AF-A0A351LBG8-F1
#
_cell.length_a   1.000
_cell.length_b   1.000
_cell.length_c   1.000
_cell.angle_alpha   90.00
_cell.angle_beta   90.00
_cell.angle_gamma   90.00
#
_symmetry.space_group_name_H-M   'P 1'
#
loop_
_entity.id
_entity.type
_entity.pdbx_description
1 polymer ?
#
loop_
_entity_poly.entity_id
_entity_poly.type
_entity_poly.pdbx_seq_one_letter_code
_entity_poly.pdbx_strand_id
1 'polypeptide(L)' 'MASIRRLVKQALKTGYLTVKAENTLRSLLKTKYPSEDLIAFMELQKAAMNGWVKQESRELFYRQQNSPCYFN' A
#
# COMPACT_ATOMS: atom_id res chain seq x y z
N MET A 1 7.14 9.93 15.34
CA MET A 1 5.99 10.21 14.46
C MET A 1 6.20 9.50 13.12
N ALA A 2 5.20 8.77 12.63
CA ALA A 2 5.27 8.12 11.31
C ALA A 2 4.95 9.15 10.22
N SER A 3 5.81 9.27 9.22
CA SER A 3 5.59 10.12 8.05
C SER A 3 5.37 9.27 6.80
N ILE A 4 4.65 9.80 5.81
CA ILE A 4 4.36 9.12 4.54
C ILE A 4 5.66 8.62 3.90
N ARG A 5 6.67 9.48 3.82
CA ARG A 5 8.02 9.14 3.32
C ARG A 5 8.65 7.94 4.02
N ARG A 6 8.48 7.80 5.34
CA ARG A 6 9.10 6.70 6.09
C ARG A 6 8.40 5.38 5.79
N LEU A 7 7.08 5.40 5.68
CA LEU A 7 6.28 4.23 5.28
C LEU A 7 6.60 3.81 3.85
N VAL A 8 6.64 4.77 2.92
CA VAL A 8 7.02 4.55 1.52
C VAL A 8 8.41 3.92 1.42
N LYS A 9 9.42 4.52 2.05
CA LYS A 9 10.80 4.00 2.01
C LYS A 9 10.89 2.59 2.59
N GLN A 10 10.16 2.32 3.66
CA GLN A 10 10.12 0.99 4.24
C GLN A 10 9.49 -0.01 3.28
N ALA A 11 8.35 0.31 2.66
CA ALA A 11 7.66 -0.55 1.70
C ALA A 11 8.48 -0.80 0.42
N LEU A 12 9.20 0.23 -0.07
CA LEU A 12 10.13 0.10 -1.19
C LEU A 12 11.32 -0.79 -0.84
N LYS A 13 11.84 -0.67 0.39
CA LYS A 13 12.97 -1.50 0.87
C LYS A 13 12.56 -2.96 1.10
N THR A 14 11.36 -3.21 1.63
CA THR A 14 10.86 -4.56 1.87
C THR A 14 10.25 -5.20 0.63
N GLY A 15 9.89 -4.40 -0.39
CA GLY A 15 9.12 -4.87 -1.54
C GLY A 15 7.70 -5.31 -1.17
N TYR A 16 7.22 -4.94 0.03
CA TYR A 16 5.93 -5.40 0.55
C TYR A 16 5.23 -4.29 1.33
N LEU A 17 3.97 -4.06 0.98
CA LEU A 17 3.10 -3.06 1.57
C LEU A 17 1.91 -3.77 2.26
N THR A 18 1.86 -3.67 3.58
CA THR A 18 0.80 -4.26 4.40
C THR A 18 -0.45 -3.39 4.40
N VAL A 19 -1.62 -3.98 4.63
CA VAL A 19 -2.90 -3.26 4.78
C VAL A 19 -2.83 -2.23 5.90
N LYS A 20 -2.11 -2.53 6.98
CA LYS A 20 -1.88 -1.59 8.08
C LYS A 20 -1.09 -0.35 7.61
N ALA A 21 -0.05 -0.55 6.82
CA ALA A 21 0.74 0.54 6.26
C ALA A 21 -0.07 1.38 5.27
N GLU A 22 -0.88 0.75 4.41
CA GLU A 22 -1.80 1.42 3.48
C GLU A 22 -2.83 2.27 4.22
N ASN A 23 -3.47 1.74 5.26
CA ASN A 23 -4.45 2.47 6.05
C ASN A 23 -3.82 3.68 6.75
N THR A 24 -2.60 3.54 7.25
CA THR A 24 -1.84 4.65 7.85
C THR A 24 -1.54 5.72 6.79
N LEU A 25 -1.05 5.31 5.62
CA LEU A 25 -0.81 6.19 4.47
C LEU A 25 -2.08 6.95 4.06
N ARG A 26 -3.20 6.26 3.95
CA ARG A 26 -4.51 6.84 3.59
C ARG A 26 -5.01 7.82 4.64
N SER A 27 -4.75 7.56 5.93
CA SER A 27 -5.07 8.51 7.01
C SER A 27 -4.20 9.76 6.92
N LEU A 28 -2.89 9.61 6.67
CA LEU A 28 -1.97 10.75 6.53
C LEU A 28 -2.29 11.60 5.29
N LEU A 29 -2.65 10.97 4.17
CA LEU A 29 -3.06 11.66 2.94
C LEU A 29 -4.38 12.42 3.06
N LYS A 30 -5.23 12.10 4.05
CA LYS A 30 -6.45 12.87 4.34
C LYS A 30 -6.16 14.19 5.07
N THR A 31 -4.99 14.31 5.70
CA THR A 31 -4.55 15.53 6.38
C THR A 31 -3.72 16.41 5.45
N LYS A 32 -3.44 17.66 5.84
CA LYS A 32 -2.60 18.55 5.02
C LYS A 32 -1.19 17.97 4.91
N TYR A 33 -0.80 17.45 3.75
CA TYR A 33 0.51 16.84 3.52
C TYR A 33 1.38 17.73 2.62
N PRO A 34 2.72 17.72 2.82
CA PRO A 34 3.65 18.44 1.96
C PRO A 34 3.78 17.76 0.59
N SER A 35 4.16 18.51 -0.44
CA SER A 35 4.39 18.01 -1.81
C SER A 35 5.42 16.86 -1.86
N GLU A 36 6.40 16.86 -0.96
CA GLU A 36 7.38 15.76 -0.83
C GLU A 36 6.73 14.41 -0.48
N ASP A 37 5.70 14.43 0.36
CA ASP A 37 4.98 13.23 0.75
C ASP A 37 4.11 12.71 -0.42
N LEU A 38 3.63 13.61 -1.28
CA LEU A 38 2.93 13.25 -2.52
C LEU A 38 3.86 12.56 -3.52
N ILE A 39 5.06 13.10 -3.72
CA ILE A 39 6.07 12.52 -4.62
C ILE A 39 6.43 11.12 -4.15
N ALA A 40 6.73 10.95 -2.86
CA ALA A 40 7.01 9.64 -2.28
C ALA A 40 5.84 8.67 -2.48
N PHE A 41 4.60 9.14 -2.32
CA PHE A 41 3.43 8.32 -2.59
C PHE A 41 3.33 7.89 -4.07
N MET A 42 3.59 8.80 -5.01
CA MET A 42 3.61 8.47 -6.45
C MET A 42 4.68 7.44 -6.79
N GLU A 43 5.87 7.54 -6.20
CA GLU A 43 6.94 6.54 -6.36
C GLU A 43 6.49 5.15 -5.86
N LEU A 44 5.83 5.10 -4.70
CA LEU A 44 5.26 3.85 -4.18
C LEU A 44 4.22 3.26 -5.12
N GLN A 45 3.31 4.08 -5.65
CA GLN A 45 2.30 3.62 -6.61
C GLN A 45 2.96 3.07 -7.88
N LYS A 46 3.96 3.76 -8.43
CA LYS A 46 4.71 3.30 -9.60
C LYS A 46 5.44 1.99 -9.34
N ALA A 47 6.09 1.85 -8.18
CA ALA A 47 6.77 0.62 -7.79
C ALA A 47 5.79 -0.55 -7.65
N ALA A 48 4.60 -0.32 -7.08
CA ALA A 48 3.55 -1.33 -6.99
C ALA A 48 3.01 -1.72 -8.38
N MET A 49 2.77 -0.74 -9.26
CA MET A 49 2.33 -1.00 -10.64
C MET A 49 3.36 -1.80 -11.44
N ASN A 50 4.64 -1.51 -11.27
CA ASN A 50 5.72 -2.22 -11.92
C ASN A 50 6.01 -3.60 -11.27
N GLY A 51 5.32 -3.97 -10.20
CA GLY A 51 5.50 -5.25 -9.51
C GLY A 51 6.68 -5.32 -8.53
N TRP A 52 7.34 -4.21 -8.24
CA TRP A 52 8.48 -4.13 -7.30
C TRP A 52 8.02 -4.15 -5.84
N VAL A 53 6.77 -3.73 -5.59
CA VAL A 53 6.14 -3.76 -4.28
C VAL A 53 4.85 -4.56 -4.37
N LYS A 54 4.75 -5.64 -3.60
CA LYS A 54 3.51 -6.40 -3.45
C LYS A 54 2.59 -5.73 -2.43
N GLN A 55 1.30 -5.73 -2.72
CA GLN A 55 0.26 -5.17 -1.85
C GLN A 55 -0.53 -6.31 -1.21
N GLU A 56 -0.54 -6.35 0.12
CA GLU A 56 -1.29 -7.35 0.89
C GLU A 56 -2.80 -7.25 0.60
N SER A 57 -3.33 -6.06 0.36
CA SER A 57 -4.74 -5.84 0.00
C SER A 57 -5.13 -6.57 -1.28
N ARG A 58 -4.26 -6.59 -2.29
CA ARG A 58 -4.48 -7.36 -3.53
C ARG A 58 -4.45 -8.85 -3.28
N GLU A 59 -3.49 -9.33 -2.49
CA GLU A 59 -3.40 -10.76 -2.14
C GLU A 59 -4.65 -11.25 -1.38
N LEU A 60 -5.16 -10.44 -0.44
CA LEU A 60 -6.39 -10.74 0.29
C LEU A 60 -7.62 -10.74 -0.63
N PHE A 61 -7.69 -9.83 -1.59
CA PHE A 61 -8.79 -9.79 -2.56
C PHE A 61 -8.82 -11.05 -3.42
N TYR A 62 -7.68 -11.48 -3.97
CA TYR A 62 -7.60 -12.74 -4.72
C TYR A 62 -7.92 -13.96 -3.84
N ARG A 63 -7.48 -13.95 -2.57
CA ARG A 63 -7.80 -15.03 -1.62
C ARG A 63 -9.30 -15.10 -1.31
N GLN A 64 -9.99 -13.98 -1.19
CA GLN A 64 -11.44 -13.96 -0.99
C GLN A 64 -12.21 -14.38 -2.24
N GLN A 65 -11.74 -14.00 -3.43
CA GLN A 65 -12.38 -14.36 -4.71
C GLN A 65 -12.26 -15.85 -5.06
N ASN A 66 -11.18 -16.51 -4.63
CA ASN A 66 -11.00 -17.96 -4.77
C ASN A 66 -11.70 -18.77 -3.66
N SER A 67 -12.66 -18.20 -2.94
CA SER A 67 -13.55 -19.01 -2.09
C SER A 67 -14.41 -19.87 -3.02
N PRO A 68 -14.34 -21.22 -2.97
CA PRO A 68 -15.27 -22.03 -3.73
C PRO A 68 -16.67 -21.67 -3.27
N CYS A 69 -17.52 -21.25 -4.21
CA CYS A 69 -18.95 -21.14 -3.97
C CYS A 69 -19.43 -22.53 -3.55
N TYR A 70 -19.63 -22.76 -2.24
CA TYR A 70 -20.43 -23.88 -1.78
C TYR A 70 -21.86 -23.55 -2.20
N PHE A 71 -22.25 -24.08 -3.35
CA PHE A 71 -23.63 -24.13 -3.79
C PHE A 71 -24.36 -25.08 -2.82
N ASN A 72 -25.24 -24.53 -1.98
CA ASN A 72 -26.27 -25.30 -1.26
C ASN A 72 -27.49 -25.41 -2.17
#